data_AF-A0A161XY76-F1
#
_entry.id   AF-A0A161XY76-F1
#
_cell.length_a   1.000
_cell.length_b   1.000
_cell.length_c   1.000
_cell.angle_alpha   90.00
_cell.angle_beta   90.00
_cell.angle_gamma   90.00
#
_symmetry.space_group_name_H-M   'P 1'
#
loop_
_entity.id
_entity.type
_entity.pdbx_description
1 polymer ?
#
loop_
_entity_poly.entity_id
_entity_poly.type
_entity_poly.pdbx_seq_one_letter_code
_entity_poly.pdbx_strand_id
1 'polypeptide(L)'
;MSSNQVHLVAKLEANTDVQRSDVARAGVGSYPTVSYWLEEFATRHMQLEPGRDKPIIANKRVWGTRLYFETFGLTLKQGRHFTDAEARESTPVVIINEFMADLLKDRGQNPIDAKLYARSSSDPITVIGVVGNLNLPNQAPIAHVYRPRINTFYPMIIAQTKPSAQISRPEINTLLTQVHPQIRVYDMQTTEQILSAHLKSQRVASMFTIVLSLVAIALATYLVIPLLLGVMNWGSECPLAAPKQYSNWS
;
A
#
# COMPACT_ATOMS: atom_id res chain seq x y z
N MET A 1 -5.13 8.46 29.43
CA MET A 1 -4.69 9.22 28.24
C MET A 1 -5.88 10.01 27.73
N SER A 2 -5.70 11.30 27.44
CA SER A 2 -6.70 12.33 27.76
C SER A 2 -7.98 12.29 26.93
N SER A 3 -9.12 12.35 27.63
CA SER A 3 -10.48 12.55 27.11
C SER A 3 -10.55 13.63 26.01
N ASN A 4 -9.69 14.65 26.10
CA ASN A 4 -9.61 15.76 25.16
C ASN A 4 -9.33 15.35 23.70
N GLN A 5 -8.50 14.32 23.44
CA GLN A 5 -8.19 13.93 22.06
C GLN A 5 -9.28 13.09 21.40
N VAL A 6 -10.04 12.31 22.17
CA VAL A 6 -11.23 11.60 21.65
C VAL A 6 -12.34 12.61 21.32
N HIS A 7 -12.52 13.62 22.18
CA HIS A 7 -13.49 14.69 21.96
C HIS A 7 -13.18 15.54 20.72
N LEU A 8 -11.89 15.73 20.45
CA LEU A 8 -11.40 16.45 19.30
C LEU A 8 -11.73 15.76 17.97
N VAL A 9 -11.54 14.45 17.89
CA VAL A 9 -11.85 13.71 16.66
C VAL A 9 -13.35 13.52 16.50
N ALA A 10 -14.09 13.31 17.58
CA ALA A 10 -15.56 13.36 17.53
C ALA A 10 -16.06 14.72 17.04
N LYS A 11 -15.42 15.82 17.44
CA LYS A 11 -15.68 17.15 16.88
C LYS A 11 -15.29 17.26 15.41
N LEU A 12 -14.18 16.66 14.97
CA LEU A 12 -13.79 16.64 13.56
C LEU A 12 -14.80 15.88 12.71
N GLU A 13 -15.28 14.73 13.17
CA GLU A 13 -16.33 13.94 12.49
C GLU A 13 -17.70 14.64 12.54
N ALA A 14 -18.04 15.30 13.64
CA ALA A 14 -19.26 16.11 13.72
C ALA A 14 -19.18 17.38 12.85
N ASN A 15 -17.99 17.94 12.64
CA ASN A 15 -17.73 19.07 11.74
C ASN A 15 -17.31 18.64 10.32
N THR A 16 -17.26 17.35 9.98
CA THR A 16 -17.15 16.97 8.56
C THR A 16 -18.41 17.29 7.77
N ASP A 17 -19.52 17.57 8.46
CA ASP A 17 -20.75 18.18 7.93
C ASP A 17 -20.65 19.71 7.75
N VAL A 18 -19.49 20.33 8.01
CA VAL A 18 -19.27 21.75 7.66
C VAL A 18 -19.29 21.86 6.14
N GLN A 19 -20.45 22.26 5.65
CA GLN A 19 -20.89 22.46 4.28
C GLN A 19 -19.91 23.30 3.45
N ARG A 20 -18.80 22.71 2.99
CA ARG A 20 -18.06 23.25 1.85
C ARG A 20 -18.63 22.60 0.60
N SER A 21 -19.02 23.41 -0.38
CA SER A 21 -19.48 22.91 -1.70
C SER A 21 -18.46 22.03 -2.40
N ASP A 22 -17.20 22.03 -1.96
CA ASP A 22 -16.05 21.50 -2.67
C ASP A 22 -15.55 20.16 -2.10
N VAL A 23 -15.99 19.78 -0.90
CA VAL A 23 -15.67 18.50 -0.24
C VAL A 23 -16.90 17.61 -0.32
N ALA A 24 -16.76 16.47 -0.98
CA ALA A 24 -17.85 15.52 -1.13
C ALA A 24 -18.05 14.68 0.14
N ARG A 25 -16.94 14.22 0.75
CA ARG A 25 -16.92 13.41 1.98
C ARG A 25 -15.59 13.58 2.69
N ALA A 26 -15.57 13.37 4.00
CA ALA A 26 -14.33 13.26 4.76
C ALA A 26 -14.47 12.25 5.88
N GLY A 27 -13.37 11.59 6.22
CA GLY A 27 -13.31 10.58 7.27
C GLY A 27 -11.96 10.58 7.98
N VAL A 28 -11.96 10.11 9.22
CA VAL A 28 -10.75 10.03 10.04
C VAL A 28 -10.26 8.59 10.13
N GLY A 29 -8.97 8.42 9.92
CA GLY A 29 -8.29 7.15 10.08
C GLY A 29 -6.87 7.37 10.53
N SER A 30 -6.06 6.33 10.45
CA SER A 30 -4.71 6.37 10.97
C SER A 30 -3.60 6.33 9.92
N TYR A 31 -3.87 5.66 8.81
CA TYR A 31 -2.94 5.37 7.74
C TYR A 31 -3.79 5.18 6.48
N PRO A 32 -3.30 5.54 5.29
CA PRO A 32 -4.03 5.23 4.08
C PRO A 32 -4.08 3.70 3.95
N THR A 33 -5.28 3.16 3.71
CA THR A 33 -5.46 1.76 3.30
C THR A 33 -4.53 1.44 2.14
N VAL A 34 -4.45 2.39 1.21
CA VAL A 34 -3.46 2.48 0.15
C VAL A 34 -2.13 3.02 0.72
N SER A 35 -1.41 2.23 1.51
CA SER A 35 -0.02 2.56 1.84
C SER A 35 0.90 1.80 0.90
N TYR A 36 1.39 2.49 -0.13
CA TYR A 36 2.48 2.02 -0.97
C TYR A 36 3.87 2.17 -0.27
N TRP A 37 3.89 2.67 0.97
CA TRP A 37 5.10 2.93 1.74
C TRP A 37 5.77 1.65 2.27
N LEU A 38 5.04 0.54 2.38
CA LEU A 38 5.53 -0.75 2.87
C LEU A 38 4.72 -1.86 2.19
N GLU A 39 5.23 -2.42 1.09
CA GLU A 39 4.57 -3.54 0.36
C GLU A 39 4.57 -4.85 1.17
N GLU A 40 5.43 -5.00 2.18
CA GLU A 40 5.75 -6.34 2.71
C GLU A 40 5.70 -6.49 4.24
N PHE A 41 5.34 -5.45 4.99
CA PHE A 41 5.14 -5.62 6.43
C PHE A 41 3.66 -5.84 6.74
N ALA A 42 3.29 -7.10 6.92
CA ALA A 42 2.17 -7.43 7.80
C ALA A 42 2.42 -6.73 9.14
N THR A 43 1.69 -5.66 9.42
CA THR A 43 1.94 -4.85 10.61
C THR A 43 1.59 -5.62 11.88
N ARG A 44 0.74 -6.66 11.75
CA ARG A 44 0.28 -7.50 12.83
C ARG A 44 0.03 -8.94 12.38
N HIS A 45 -0.04 -9.80 13.37
CA HIS A 45 -0.49 -11.18 13.24
C HIS A 45 -1.74 -11.37 14.07
N MET A 46 -2.69 -12.14 13.55
CA MET A 46 -3.83 -12.64 14.32
C MET A 46 -3.91 -14.15 14.24
N GLN A 47 -4.60 -14.75 15.19
CA GLN A 47 -4.78 -16.17 15.32
C GLN A 47 -6.28 -16.46 15.40
N LEU A 48 -6.67 -17.68 15.06
CA LEU A 48 -8.06 -18.14 15.20
C LEU A 48 -8.31 -18.77 16.57
N GLU A 49 -7.23 -19.05 17.29
CA GLU A 49 -7.25 -19.64 18.62
C GLU A 49 -6.30 -18.85 19.53
N PRO A 50 -6.59 -18.76 20.83
CA PRO A 50 -5.67 -18.15 21.78
C PRO A 50 -4.44 -19.04 22.00
N GLY A 51 -3.28 -18.40 22.17
CA GLY A 51 -2.02 -19.06 22.54
C GLY A 51 -0.85 -18.71 21.64
N ARG A 52 0.36 -18.66 22.20
CA ARG A 52 1.56 -18.17 21.48
C ARG A 52 2.02 -19.07 20.33
N ASP A 53 1.69 -20.35 20.39
CA ASP A 53 2.14 -21.39 19.44
C ASP A 53 1.10 -21.67 18.35
N LYS A 54 0.00 -20.91 18.32
CA LYS A 54 -1.06 -21.07 17.33
C LYS A 54 -0.68 -20.47 15.97
N PRO A 55 -1.17 -21.06 14.87
CA PRO A 55 -0.93 -20.54 13.52
C PRO A 55 -1.31 -19.08 13.40
N ILE A 56 -0.43 -18.30 12.77
CA ILE A 56 -0.62 -16.87 12.56
C ILE A 56 -1.14 -16.57 11.16
N ILE A 57 -1.99 -15.57 11.08
CA ILE A 57 -2.46 -14.94 9.86
C ILE A 57 -1.91 -13.53 9.83
N ALA A 58 -0.98 -13.31 8.90
CA ALA A 58 -0.43 -12.00 8.60
C ALA A 58 -1.55 -11.07 8.11
N ASN A 59 -1.65 -9.89 8.71
CA ASN A 59 -2.64 -8.89 8.29
C ASN A 59 -2.09 -7.47 8.42
N LYS A 60 -2.70 -6.59 7.65
CA LYS A 60 -2.53 -5.15 7.78
C LYS A 60 -3.65 -4.62 8.66
N ARG A 61 -3.28 -4.19 9.86
CA ARG A 61 -4.22 -3.56 10.79
C ARG A 61 -4.36 -2.07 10.46
N VAL A 62 -5.59 -1.66 10.15
CA VAL A 62 -5.95 -0.27 9.89
C VAL A 62 -6.93 0.21 10.95
N TRP A 63 -6.85 1.48 11.29
CA TRP A 63 -7.81 2.13 12.16
C TRP A 63 -8.64 3.10 11.32
N GLY A 64 -9.96 2.99 11.41
CA GLY A 64 -10.88 3.80 10.61
C GLY A 64 -12.31 3.71 11.14
N THR A 65 -13.03 4.82 11.03
CA THR A 65 -14.45 4.90 11.39
C THR A 65 -15.32 4.60 10.17
N ARG A 66 -16.65 4.69 10.32
CA ARG A 66 -17.58 4.45 9.21
C ARG A 66 -17.27 5.35 7.99
N LEU A 67 -17.09 6.64 8.22
CA LEU A 67 -16.83 7.64 7.18
C LEU A 67 -15.55 7.36 6.40
N TYR A 68 -14.56 6.74 7.05
CA TYR A 68 -13.32 6.32 6.40
C TYR A 68 -13.59 5.31 5.26
N PHE A 69 -14.44 4.31 5.51
CA PHE A 69 -14.79 3.31 4.49
C PHE A 69 -15.54 3.93 3.32
N GLU A 70 -16.52 4.79 3.61
CA GLU A 70 -17.35 5.46 2.61
C GLU A 70 -16.53 6.44 1.74
N THR A 71 -15.52 7.09 2.32
CA THR A 71 -14.61 8.01 1.61
C THR A 71 -13.65 7.24 0.70
N PHE A 72 -13.23 6.04 1.08
CA PHE A 72 -12.40 5.16 0.25
C PHE A 72 -13.18 4.29 -0.74
N GLY A 73 -14.52 4.34 -0.74
CA GLY A 73 -15.35 3.47 -1.57
C GLY A 73 -15.32 2.00 -1.16
N LEU A 74 -14.92 1.69 0.08
CA LEU A 74 -14.95 0.33 0.63
C LEU A 74 -16.39 -0.03 1.02
N THR A 75 -17.11 -0.65 0.09
CA THR A 75 -18.50 -1.09 0.31
C THR A 75 -18.55 -2.27 1.28
N LEU A 76 -19.46 -2.20 2.25
CA LEU A 76 -19.80 -3.33 3.10
C LEU A 76 -20.47 -4.44 2.28
N LYS A 77 -19.98 -5.67 2.40
CA LYS A 77 -20.48 -6.86 1.71
C LYS A 77 -21.32 -7.73 2.64
N GLN A 78 -20.96 -7.81 3.92
CA GLN A 78 -21.65 -8.63 4.91
C GLN A 78 -21.52 -7.99 6.30
N GLY A 79 -22.52 -8.19 7.16
CA GLY A 79 -22.50 -7.72 8.55
C GLY A 79 -22.88 -6.24 8.68
N ARG A 80 -22.13 -5.48 9.50
CA ARG A 80 -22.40 -4.05 9.77
C ARG A 80 -21.12 -3.22 9.89
N HIS A 81 -21.27 -1.91 9.82
CA HIS A 81 -20.21 -0.95 10.17
C HIS A 81 -20.07 -0.79 11.70
N PHE A 82 -18.97 -0.15 12.12
CA PHE A 82 -18.77 0.31 13.49
C PHE A 82 -19.78 1.40 13.85
N THR A 83 -20.22 1.38 15.10
CA THR A 83 -20.94 2.50 15.72
C THR A 83 -19.96 3.50 16.34
N ASP A 84 -20.39 4.75 16.52
CA ASP A 84 -19.55 5.78 17.14
C ASP A 84 -19.22 5.45 18.61
N ALA A 85 -20.14 4.77 19.30
CA ALA A 85 -19.91 4.28 20.66
C ALA A 85 -18.76 3.26 20.69
N GLU A 86 -18.78 2.28 19.79
CA GLU A 86 -17.70 1.28 19.68
C GLU A 86 -16.35 1.90 19.34
N ALA A 87 -16.35 2.96 18.51
CA ALA A 87 -15.15 3.71 18.18
C ALA A 87 -14.56 4.48 19.38
N ARG A 88 -15.43 5.07 20.21
CA ARG A 88 -15.03 5.79 21.42
C ARG A 88 -14.55 4.84 22.52
N GLU A 89 -15.23 3.72 22.69
CA GLU A 89 -14.94 2.73 23.74
C GLU A 89 -13.82 1.75 23.34
N SER A 90 -13.37 1.77 22.08
CA SER A 90 -12.40 0.81 21.54
C SER A 90 -12.84 -0.64 21.76
N THR A 91 -14.13 -0.91 21.55
CA THR A 91 -14.74 -2.23 21.71
C THR A 91 -13.96 -3.28 20.91
N PRO A 92 -13.79 -4.52 21.42
CA PRO A 92 -13.01 -5.57 20.76
C PRO A 92 -13.77 -6.19 19.57
N VAL A 93 -14.11 -5.37 18.59
CA VAL A 93 -14.73 -5.75 17.32
C VAL A 93 -13.86 -5.31 16.15
N VAL A 94 -13.96 -6.03 15.03
CA VAL A 94 -13.23 -5.74 13.79
C VAL A 94 -14.12 -5.91 12.57
N ILE A 95 -13.74 -5.21 11.51
CA ILE A 95 -14.22 -5.44 10.15
C ILE A 95 -13.03 -6.00 9.37
N ILE A 96 -13.25 -6.96 8.48
CA ILE A 96 -12.20 -7.56 7.65
C ILE A 96 -12.47 -7.32 6.17
N ASN A 97 -11.47 -7.46 5.30
CA ASN A 97 -11.73 -7.49 3.86
C ASN A 97 -12.18 -8.88 3.38
N GLU A 98 -12.74 -8.90 2.17
CA GLU A 98 -13.18 -10.11 1.47
C GLU A 98 -12.08 -11.19 1.40
N PHE A 99 -10.83 -10.83 1.12
CA PHE A 99 -9.72 -11.81 1.10
C PHE A 99 -9.53 -12.52 2.46
N MET A 100 -9.59 -11.79 3.57
CA MET A 100 -9.52 -12.40 4.90
C MET A 100 -10.76 -13.24 5.20
N ALA A 101 -11.93 -12.80 4.74
CA ALA A 101 -13.17 -13.56 4.91
C ALA A 101 -13.10 -14.90 4.17
N ASP A 102 -12.55 -14.93 2.96
CA ASP A 102 -12.38 -16.15 2.17
C ASP A 102 -11.35 -17.09 2.82
N LEU A 103 -10.24 -16.56 3.35
CA LEU A 103 -9.28 -17.35 4.14
C LEU A 103 -9.92 -18.02 5.37
N LEU A 104 -10.92 -17.39 6.00
CA LEU A 104 -11.67 -17.99 7.11
C LEU A 104 -12.61 -19.09 6.61
N LYS A 105 -13.31 -18.86 5.50
CA LYS A 105 -14.21 -19.85 4.89
C LYS A 105 -13.47 -21.10 4.42
N ASP A 106 -12.29 -20.95 3.84
CA ASP A 106 -11.43 -22.07 3.42
C ASP A 106 -11.00 -22.95 4.60
N ARG A 107 -11.02 -22.39 5.81
CA ARG A 107 -10.75 -23.09 7.08
C ARG A 107 -12.03 -23.58 7.77
N GLY A 108 -13.17 -23.53 7.07
CA GLY A 108 -14.48 -23.96 7.57
C GLY A 108 -15.11 -23.02 8.60
N GLN A 109 -14.64 -21.76 8.71
CA GLN A 109 -15.19 -20.78 9.66
C GLN A 109 -16.13 -19.79 8.97
N ASN A 110 -17.23 -19.45 9.64
CA ASN A 110 -18.06 -18.32 9.24
C ASN A 110 -17.28 -17.02 9.52
N PRO A 111 -17.06 -16.14 8.53
CA PRO A 111 -16.31 -14.91 8.73
C PRO A 111 -16.99 -13.95 9.71
N ILE A 112 -18.33 -13.92 9.76
CA ILE A 112 -19.07 -13.11 10.74
C ILE A 112 -19.13 -13.86 12.07
N ASP A 113 -18.98 -13.12 13.16
CA ASP A 113 -18.89 -13.60 14.54
C ASP A 113 -17.64 -14.46 14.85
N ALA A 114 -16.76 -14.64 13.86
CA ALA A 114 -15.44 -15.23 14.05
C ALA A 114 -14.67 -14.51 15.17
N LYS A 115 -13.99 -15.29 16.00
CA LYS A 115 -13.13 -14.79 17.08
C LYS A 115 -11.69 -14.81 16.60
N LEU A 116 -11.07 -13.64 16.59
CA LEU A 116 -9.68 -13.45 16.25
C LEU A 116 -8.90 -13.07 17.51
N TYR A 117 -7.70 -13.60 17.66
CA TYR A 117 -6.87 -13.40 18.82
C TYR A 117 -5.57 -12.72 18.42
N ALA A 118 -5.10 -11.79 19.26
CA ALA A 118 -3.75 -11.28 19.12
C ALA A 118 -2.77 -12.28 19.75
N ARG A 119 -1.57 -12.45 19.18
CA ARG A 119 -0.57 -13.42 19.67
C ARG A 119 -0.25 -13.34 21.17
N SER A 120 -0.41 -12.15 21.75
CA SER A 120 -0.11 -11.87 23.16
C SER A 120 -1.35 -11.77 24.06
N SER A 121 -2.56 -12.09 23.57
CA SER A 121 -3.81 -11.94 24.32
C SER A 121 -4.73 -13.12 24.08
N SER A 122 -5.39 -13.57 25.15
CA SER A 122 -6.47 -14.55 25.12
C SER A 122 -7.83 -13.91 24.84
N ASP A 123 -7.90 -12.57 24.80
CA ASP A 123 -9.16 -11.86 24.64
C ASP A 123 -9.59 -11.89 23.17
N PRO A 124 -10.78 -12.42 22.87
CA PRO A 124 -11.24 -12.52 21.50
C PRO A 124 -11.66 -11.15 20.95
N ILE A 125 -11.36 -10.95 19.68
CA ILE A 125 -11.82 -9.80 18.89
C ILE A 125 -12.82 -10.33 17.87
N THR A 126 -14.04 -9.81 17.89
CA THR A 126 -15.14 -10.37 17.09
C THR A 126 -15.21 -9.70 15.74
N VAL A 127 -15.30 -10.49 14.67
CA VAL A 127 -15.57 -9.98 13.32
C VAL A 127 -17.05 -9.64 13.19
N ILE A 128 -17.37 -8.38 12.90
CA ILE A 128 -18.75 -7.88 12.78
C ILE A 128 -19.14 -7.48 11.36
N GLY A 129 -18.18 -7.46 10.44
CA GLY A 129 -18.43 -7.05 9.06
C GLY A 129 -17.30 -7.42 8.10
N VAL A 130 -17.66 -7.48 6.82
CA VAL A 130 -16.76 -7.73 5.69
C VAL A 130 -16.91 -6.61 4.67
N VAL A 131 -15.80 -6.01 4.25
CA VAL A 131 -15.74 -4.98 3.20
C VAL A 131 -15.04 -5.52 1.95
N GLY A 132 -15.25 -4.85 0.81
CA GLY A 132 -14.54 -5.19 -0.43
C GLY A 132 -13.01 -5.09 -0.31
N ASN A 133 -12.31 -5.80 -1.19
CA ASN A 133 -10.85 -5.75 -1.27
C ASN A 133 -10.35 -4.41 -1.81
N LEU A 134 -9.23 -3.95 -1.26
CA LEU A 134 -8.46 -2.85 -1.83
C LEU A 134 -7.43 -3.44 -2.81
N ASN A 135 -7.71 -3.33 -4.11
CA ASN A 135 -6.84 -3.86 -5.14
C ASN A 135 -5.85 -2.80 -5.59
N LEU A 136 -4.56 -3.05 -5.37
CA LEU A 136 -3.48 -2.19 -5.86
C LEU A 136 -2.80 -2.87 -7.06
N PRO A 137 -2.46 -2.11 -8.13
CA PRO A 137 -1.77 -2.67 -9.28
C PRO A 137 -0.46 -3.34 -8.85
N ASN A 138 -0.17 -4.53 -9.39
CA ASN A 138 1.03 -5.32 -9.11
C ASN A 138 1.23 -5.74 -7.65
N GLN A 139 0.19 -5.70 -6.81
CA GLN A 139 0.27 -6.22 -5.44
C GLN A 139 -0.68 -7.40 -5.26
N ALA A 140 -0.19 -8.44 -4.59
CA ALA A 140 -1.03 -9.54 -4.18
C ALA A 140 -2.08 -9.06 -3.16
N PRO A 141 -3.29 -9.63 -3.15
CA PRO A 141 -4.27 -9.30 -2.12
C PRO A 141 -3.73 -9.65 -0.74
N ILE A 142 -3.88 -8.72 0.20
CA ILE A 142 -3.47 -8.90 1.60
C ILE A 142 -4.69 -8.86 2.52
N ALA A 143 -4.62 -9.61 3.62
CA ALA A 143 -5.64 -9.57 4.66
C ALA A 143 -5.63 -8.20 5.37
N HIS A 144 -6.77 -7.52 5.37
CA HIS A 144 -6.97 -6.25 6.05
C HIS A 144 -7.92 -6.42 7.22
N VAL A 145 -7.55 -5.81 8.35
CA VAL A 145 -8.31 -5.87 9.60
C VAL A 145 -8.46 -4.46 10.11
N TYR A 146 -9.70 -4.00 10.10
CA TYR A 146 -10.07 -2.66 10.53
C TYR A 146 -10.55 -2.71 11.98
N ARG A 147 -10.10 -1.74 12.79
CA ARG A 147 -10.57 -1.56 14.17
C ARG A 147 -11.29 -0.24 14.37
N PRO A 148 -12.32 -0.21 15.23
CA PRO A 148 -13.02 1.01 15.62
C PRO A 148 -12.16 1.77 16.62
N ARG A 149 -11.07 2.36 16.15
CA ARG A 149 -10.23 3.22 16.98
C ARG A 149 -9.79 4.39 16.15
N ILE A 150 -9.66 5.53 16.80
CA ILE A 150 -9.04 6.71 16.22
C ILE A 150 -7.58 6.71 16.69
N ASN A 151 -6.63 6.71 15.75
CA ASN A 151 -5.21 6.79 16.09
C ASN A 151 -4.86 8.20 16.54
N THR A 152 -4.49 8.33 17.80
CA THR A 152 -4.13 9.62 18.42
C THR A 152 -2.67 10.00 18.25
N PHE A 153 -1.79 9.09 17.83
CA PHE A 153 -0.37 9.39 17.59
C PHE A 153 -0.15 10.07 16.23
N TYR A 154 -0.86 9.62 15.20
CA TYR A 154 -0.82 10.15 13.83
C TYR A 154 -2.23 10.11 13.24
N PRO A 155 -3.12 11.04 13.62
CA PRO A 155 -4.45 11.11 13.03
C PRO A 155 -4.32 11.57 11.57
N MET A 156 -4.90 10.79 10.67
CA MET A 156 -4.99 11.13 9.26
C MET A 156 -6.43 11.46 8.91
N ILE A 157 -6.63 12.61 8.29
CA ILE A 157 -7.92 13.02 7.74
C ILE A 157 -7.85 12.78 6.24
N ILE A 158 -8.88 12.14 5.73
CA ILE A 158 -9.00 11.81 4.31
C ILE A 158 -10.25 12.52 3.82
N ALA A 159 -10.09 13.31 2.77
CA ALA A 159 -11.15 14.10 2.19
C ALA A 159 -11.26 13.79 0.71
N GLN A 160 -12.45 13.44 0.26
CA GLN A 160 -12.79 13.34 -1.14
C GLN A 160 -13.25 14.73 -1.63
N THR A 161 -12.51 15.32 -2.56
CA THR A 161 -12.83 16.62 -3.14
C THR A 161 -13.58 16.45 -4.46
N LYS A 162 -14.32 17.48 -4.87
CA LYS A 162 -14.84 17.55 -6.25
C LYS A 162 -13.68 17.73 -7.24
N PRO A 163 -13.80 17.23 -8.49
CA PRO A 163 -12.69 17.27 -9.46
C PRO A 163 -12.11 18.66 -9.74
N SER A 164 -12.90 19.72 -9.59
CA SER A 164 -12.49 21.12 -9.82
C SER A 164 -11.99 21.84 -8.55
N ALA A 165 -12.05 21.20 -7.39
CA ALA A 165 -11.71 21.82 -6.12
C ALA A 165 -10.20 21.73 -5.84
N GLN A 166 -9.52 22.87 -5.86
CA GLN A 166 -8.17 22.99 -5.31
C GLN A 166 -8.27 23.47 -3.87
N ILE A 167 -8.00 22.57 -2.92
CA ILE A 167 -7.97 22.92 -1.50
C ILE A 167 -6.53 23.16 -1.08
N SER A 168 -6.25 24.36 -0.57
CA SER A 168 -4.91 24.73 -0.09
C SER A 168 -4.73 24.37 1.40
N ARG A 169 -3.49 24.06 1.82
CA ARG A 169 -3.17 23.80 3.24
C ARG A 169 -3.60 24.95 4.18
N PRO A 170 -3.39 26.25 3.84
CA PRO A 170 -3.82 27.37 4.67
C PRO A 170 -5.34 27.41 4.91
N GLU A 171 -6.14 27.07 3.90
CA GLU A 171 -7.59 26.99 4.04
C GLU A 171 -8.00 25.90 5.02
N ILE A 172 -7.43 24.70 4.92
CA ILE A 172 -7.70 23.60 5.86
C ILE A 172 -7.28 24.00 7.28
N ASN A 173 -6.12 24.62 7.45
CA ASN A 173 -5.66 25.09 8.76
C ASN A 173 -6.63 26.12 9.37
N THR A 174 -7.23 26.99 8.55
CA THR A 174 -8.22 27.98 9.00
C THR A 174 -9.54 27.32 9.47
N LEU A 175 -9.91 26.19 8.88
CA LEU A 175 -11.06 25.40 9.34
C LEU A 175 -10.72 24.62 10.62
N LEU A 176 -9.51 24.04 10.70
CA LEU A 176 -9.09 23.27 11.87
C LEU A 176 -8.93 24.14 13.13
N THR A 177 -8.57 25.43 12.99
CA THR A 177 -8.52 26.34 14.13
C THR A 177 -9.89 26.57 14.77
N GLN A 178 -10.99 26.42 14.02
CA GLN A 178 -12.36 26.47 14.56
C GLN A 178 -12.69 25.25 15.43
N VAL A 179 -12.01 24.13 15.18
CA VAL A 179 -12.14 22.92 15.99
C VAL A 179 -11.22 22.99 17.21
N HIS A 180 -9.94 23.31 17.00
CA HIS A 180 -8.95 23.48 18.07
C HIS A 180 -7.72 24.29 17.63
N PRO A 181 -7.30 25.31 18.40
CA PRO A 181 -6.26 26.27 17.98
C PRO A 181 -4.85 25.67 17.84
N GLN A 182 -4.59 24.51 18.47
CA GLN A 182 -3.27 23.85 18.43
C GLN A 182 -3.12 22.83 17.29
N ILE A 183 -4.18 22.58 16.49
CA ILE A 183 -4.10 21.60 15.40
C ILE A 183 -3.69 22.30 14.12
N ARG A 184 -2.71 21.71 13.44
CA ARG A 184 -2.27 22.14 12.11
C ARG A 184 -2.02 20.91 11.25
N VAL A 185 -2.26 21.05 9.95
CA VAL A 185 -1.89 20.06 8.96
C VAL A 185 -0.37 20.01 8.85
N TYR A 186 0.23 18.89 9.25
CA TYR A 186 1.66 18.64 9.09
C TYR A 186 2.01 18.36 7.63
N ASP A 187 1.28 17.43 7.01
CA ASP A 187 1.46 17.06 5.62
C ASP A 187 0.12 16.88 4.91
N MET A 188 0.07 17.28 3.64
CA MET A 188 -1.10 17.19 2.77
C MET A 188 -0.59 16.73 1.40
N GLN A 189 -1.08 15.59 0.96
CA GLN A 189 -0.73 14.95 -0.29
C GLN A 189 -2.00 14.51 -1.00
N THR A 190 -2.05 14.68 -2.32
CA THR A 190 -3.12 14.09 -3.14
C THR A 190 -2.80 12.63 -3.45
N THR A 191 -3.81 11.84 -3.82
CA THR A 191 -3.60 10.44 -4.22
C THR A 191 -2.67 10.34 -5.43
N GLU A 192 -2.71 11.30 -6.36
CA GLU A 192 -1.81 11.39 -7.52
C GLU A 192 -0.37 11.67 -7.08
N GLN A 193 -0.17 12.56 -6.11
CA GLN A 193 1.16 12.85 -5.57
C GLN A 193 1.76 11.62 -4.89
N ILE A 194 0.96 10.91 -4.08
CA ILE A 194 1.35 9.64 -3.47
C ILE A 194 1.74 8.64 -4.56
N LEU A 195 0.85 8.37 -5.53
CA LEU A 195 1.12 7.44 -6.63
C LEU A 195 2.40 7.81 -7.41
N SER A 196 2.59 9.09 -7.70
CA SER A 196 3.77 9.59 -8.41
C SER A 196 5.07 9.34 -7.64
N ALA A 197 5.05 9.46 -6.31
CA ALA A 197 6.22 9.21 -5.46
C ALA A 197 6.66 7.74 -5.52
N HIS A 198 5.71 6.81 -5.63
CA HIS A 198 6.02 5.38 -5.73
C HIS A 198 6.53 4.97 -7.11
N LEU A 199 5.96 5.55 -8.19
CA LEU A 199 6.44 5.30 -9.55
C LEU A 199 7.85 5.89 -9.81
N LYS A 200 8.34 6.83 -8.99
CA LYS A 200 9.70 7.39 -9.14
C LYS A 200 10.77 6.33 -8.96
N SER A 201 10.63 5.41 -8.00
CA SER A 201 11.63 4.36 -7.76
C SER A 201 11.78 3.45 -8.98
N GLN A 202 10.65 3.02 -9.57
CA GLN A 202 10.64 2.18 -10.75
C GLN A 202 11.21 2.90 -11.99
N ARG A 203 10.91 4.20 -12.15
CA ARG A 203 11.48 5.02 -13.24
C ARG A 203 13.00 5.19 -13.13
N VAL A 204 13.53 5.37 -11.93
CA VAL A 204 14.99 5.49 -11.72
C VAL A 204 15.69 4.18 -12.10
N ALA A 205 15.14 3.02 -11.70
CA ALA A 205 15.67 1.72 -12.10
C ALA A 205 15.64 1.54 -13.63
N SER A 206 14.51 1.85 -14.27
CA SER A 206 14.39 1.77 -15.74
C SER A 206 15.37 2.71 -16.46
N MET A 207 15.61 3.91 -15.93
CA MET A 207 16.58 4.85 -16.50
C MET A 207 18.00 4.30 -16.43
N PHE A 208 18.40 3.71 -15.31
CA PHE A 208 19.69 3.03 -15.18
C PHE A 208 19.81 1.85 -16.15
N THR A 209 18.76 1.03 -16.29
CA THR A 209 18.74 -0.07 -17.26
C THR A 209 18.94 0.45 -18.68
N ILE A 210 18.22 1.51 -19.09
CA ILE A 210 18.38 2.12 -20.42
C ILE A 210 19.82 2.61 -20.63
N VAL A 211 20.38 3.32 -19.67
CA VAL A 211 21.77 3.83 -19.76
C VAL A 211 22.77 2.68 -19.85
N LEU A 212 22.66 1.66 -19.00
CA LEU A 212 23.53 0.49 -19.02
C LEU A 212 23.38 -0.30 -20.32
N SER A 213 22.16 -0.46 -20.85
CA SER A 213 21.91 -1.09 -22.13
C SER A 213 22.56 -0.31 -23.27
N LEU A 214 22.48 1.02 -23.28
CA LEU A 214 23.15 1.85 -24.29
C LEU A 214 24.68 1.73 -24.20
N VAL A 215 25.24 1.71 -22.99
CA VAL A 215 26.69 1.51 -22.77
C VAL A 215 27.12 0.11 -23.23
N ALA A 216 26.34 -0.92 -22.92
CA ALA A 216 26.61 -2.29 -23.35
C ALA A 216 26.56 -2.42 -24.89
N ILE A 217 25.58 -1.78 -25.54
CA ILE A 217 25.48 -1.74 -27.00
C ILE A 217 26.68 -1.02 -27.60
N ALA A 218 27.09 0.11 -27.03
CA ALA A 218 28.28 0.84 -27.50
C ALA A 218 29.54 -0.02 -27.38
N LEU A 219 29.79 -0.62 -26.21
CA LEU A 219 30.94 -1.50 -25.98
C LEU A 219 30.91 -2.72 -26.90
N ALA A 220 29.76 -3.36 -27.09
CA ALA A 220 29.61 -4.49 -28.00
C ALA A 220 29.92 -4.08 -29.45
N THR A 221 29.45 -2.91 -29.88
CA THR A 221 29.75 -2.36 -31.21
C THR A 221 31.26 -2.14 -31.39
N TYR A 222 31.94 -1.59 -30.38
CA TYR A 222 33.38 -1.36 -30.42
C TYR A 222 34.23 -2.63 -30.31
N LEU A 223 33.78 -3.67 -29.60
CA LEU A 223 34.58 -4.88 -29.37
C LEU A 223 34.31 -5.98 -30.39
N VAL A 224 33.04 -6.19 -30.76
CA VAL A 224 32.62 -7.32 -31.60
C VAL A 224 32.87 -7.06 -33.08
N ILE A 225 32.67 -5.83 -33.56
CA ILE A 225 32.87 -5.50 -34.99
C ILE A 225 34.34 -5.66 -35.41
N PRO A 226 35.34 -5.15 -34.66
CA PRO A 226 36.75 -5.36 -35.03
C PRO A 226 37.17 -6.84 -34.93
N LEU A 227 36.64 -7.57 -33.95
CA LEU A 227 36.91 -9.01 -33.79
C LEU A 227 36.43 -9.79 -35.02
N LEU A 228 35.20 -9.52 -35.49
CA LEU A 228 34.66 -10.18 -36.68
C LEU A 228 35.44 -9.81 -37.94
N LEU A 229 35.80 -8.53 -38.12
CA LEU A 229 36.65 -8.10 -39.24
C LEU A 229 38.04 -8.78 -39.19
N GLY A 230 38.64 -8.90 -38.00
CA GLY A 230 39.90 -9.59 -37.81
C GLY A 230 39.84 -11.08 -38.16
N VAL A 231 38.78 -11.78 -37.74
CA VAL A 231 38.55 -13.20 -38.07
C VAL A 231 38.32 -13.41 -39.57
N MET A 232 37.56 -12.51 -40.21
CA MET A 232 37.36 -12.56 -41.66
C MET A 232 38.66 -12.34 -42.43
N ASN A 233 39.49 -11.38 -41.99
CA ASN A 233 40.78 -11.11 -42.62
C ASN A 233 41.76 -12.30 -42.48
N TRP A 234 41.72 -12.99 -41.34
CA TRP A 234 42.56 -14.18 -41.12
C TRP A 234 42.22 -15.31 -42.11
N GLY A 235 40.93 -15.49 -42.45
CA GLY A 235 40.50 -16.52 -43.40
C GLY A 235 40.96 -16.29 -44.84
N SER A 236 41.13 -15.03 -45.26
CA SER A 236 41.59 -14.68 -46.60
C SER A 236 43.10 -14.81 -46.80
N GLU A 237 43.89 -14.85 -45.72
CA GLU A 237 45.35 -14.90 -45.78
C GLU A 237 45.91 -16.33 -45.75
N CYS A 238 45.09 -17.38 -45.68
CA CYS A 238 45.58 -18.76 -45.80
C CYS A 238 46.19 -19.01 -47.19
N PRO A 239 47.53 -19.09 -47.33
CA PRO A 239 48.13 -19.40 -48.62
C PRO A 239 47.89 -20.89 -48.85
N LEU A 240 47.19 -21.25 -49.92
CA LEU A 240 47.22 -22.61 -50.45
C LEU A 240 48.70 -22.95 -50.70
N ALA A 241 49.27 -23.81 -49.85
CA ALA A 241 50.67 -24.22 -49.95
C ALA A 241 50.93 -24.78 -51.36
N ALA A 242 51.74 -24.06 -52.15
CA ALA A 242 52.17 -24.52 -53.46
C ALA A 242 52.87 -25.90 -53.32
N PRO A 243 52.59 -26.88 -54.20
CA PRO A 243 53.17 -28.21 -54.10
C PRO A 243 54.69 -28.15 -54.28
N LYS A 244 55.44 -28.59 -53.26
CA LYS A 244 56.91 -28.72 -53.32
C LYS A 244 57.29 -29.75 -54.38
N GLN A 245 57.99 -29.32 -55.43
CA GLN A 245 58.73 -30.20 -56.33
C GLN A 245 59.87 -30.85 -55.54
N TYR A 246 59.81 -32.17 -55.34
CA TYR A 246 60.95 -32.96 -54.86
C TYR A 246 61.80 -33.36 -56.07
N SER A 247 63.01 -32.81 -56.13
CA SER A 247 64.09 -33.25 -57.02
C SER A 247 64.69 -34.55 -56.47
N ASN A 248 64.58 -35.62 -57.24
CA ASN A 248 65.12 -36.94 -56.89
C ASN A 248 66.64 -36.97 -57.16
N TRP A 249 67.41 -37.29 -56.12
CA TRP A 249 68.81 -37.67 -56.25
C TRP A 249 68.92 -39.20 -56.37
N SER A 250 69.61 -39.67 -57.40
CA SER A 250 70.25 -40.99 -57.51
C SER A 250 71.59 -40.80 -58.21
#